data_AF-A0A7Y5KXC3-F1
#
_entry.id   AF-A0A7Y5KXC3-F1
#
_cell.length_a   1.000
_cell.length_b   1.000
_cell.length_c   1.000
_cell.angle_alpha   90.00
_cell.angle_beta   90.00
_cell.angle_gamma   90.00
#
_symmetry.space_group_name_H-M   'P 1'
#
loop_
_entity.id
_entity.type
_entity.pdbx_description
1 polymer ?
#
loop_
_entity_poly.entity_id
_entity_poly.type
_entity_poly.pdbx_seq_one_letter_code
_entity_poly.pdbx_strand_id
1 'polypeptide(L)'
;MTISFDAVRDDLEWDGSLRDIYVLGTTSTDWHRVLEAIHRAPLETQFRIAGDVADLFADGREALPEDGFQDRFLQVRVGGVALNCHCFAPEAIEFDLDPREVTSQSALDCVIASWCCSQTPAENRRC
;
A
#
# COMPACT_ATOMS: atom_id res chain seq x y z
N MET A 1 -5.07 -4.55 18.76
CA MET A 1 -5.50 -3.17 19.03
C MET A 1 -6.39 -2.77 17.87
N THR A 2 -7.64 -2.41 18.12
CA THR A 2 -8.59 -2.02 17.05
C THR A 2 -8.77 -0.51 17.16
N ILE A 3 -8.39 0.22 16.11
CA ILE A 3 -8.60 1.67 16.01
C ILE A 3 -10.04 1.87 15.51
N SER A 4 -10.86 2.66 16.23
CA SER A 4 -12.22 2.94 15.78
C SER A 4 -12.24 4.04 14.72
N PHE A 5 -13.16 3.94 13.77
CA PHE A 5 -13.36 4.92 12.73
C PHE A 5 -13.73 6.30 13.31
N ASP A 6 -14.60 6.33 14.30
CA ASP A 6 -14.96 7.57 14.99
C ASP A 6 -13.77 8.27 15.64
N ALA A 7 -12.73 7.53 16.05
CA ALA A 7 -11.54 8.10 16.68
C ALA A 7 -10.56 8.74 15.69
N VAL A 8 -10.61 8.34 14.41
CA VAL A 8 -9.73 8.87 13.34
C VAL A 8 -10.48 9.64 12.27
N ARG A 9 -11.80 9.85 12.47
CA ARG A 9 -12.65 10.54 11.49
C ARG A 9 -12.13 11.93 11.15
N ASP A 10 -11.68 12.68 12.15
CA ASP A 10 -11.18 14.04 11.97
C ASP A 10 -9.86 14.03 11.17
N ASP A 11 -9.02 13.00 11.35
CA ASP A 11 -7.81 12.78 10.55
C ASP A 11 -8.14 12.42 9.09
N LEU A 12 -9.36 11.92 8.82
CA LEU A 12 -9.87 11.54 7.49
C LEU A 12 -10.82 12.59 6.89
N GLU A 13 -10.88 13.81 7.44
CA GLU A 13 -11.59 14.89 6.75
C GLU A 13 -10.84 15.32 5.48
N TRP A 14 -11.59 15.57 4.41
CA TRP A 14 -11.00 16.10 3.18
C TRP A 14 -10.61 17.57 3.35
N ASP A 15 -9.32 17.83 3.31
CA ASP A 15 -8.71 19.17 3.42
C ASP A 15 -8.05 19.64 2.11
N GLY A 16 -8.19 18.86 1.03
CA GLY A 16 -7.50 19.11 -0.24
C GLY A 16 -6.30 18.19 -0.49
N SER A 17 -5.97 17.30 0.44
CA SER A 17 -4.82 16.38 0.33
C SER A 17 -5.19 14.92 0.59
N LEU A 18 -4.35 14.03 0.05
CA LEU A 18 -4.39 12.60 0.35
C LEU A 18 -3.76 12.33 1.73
N ARG A 19 -3.84 11.10 2.21
CA ARG A 19 -3.21 10.67 3.46
C ARG A 19 -2.10 9.70 3.18
N ASP A 20 -0.89 10.10 3.57
CA ASP A 20 0.30 9.30 3.37
C ASP A 20 0.50 8.32 4.53
N ILE A 21 0.90 7.10 4.18
CA ILE A 21 1.27 6.04 5.09
C ILE A 21 2.71 5.68 4.78
N TYR A 22 3.59 5.97 5.73
CA TYR A 22 5.02 5.72 5.60
C TYR A 22 5.48 4.55 6.44
N VAL A 23 6.23 3.65 5.82
CA VAL A 23 7.11 2.71 6.50
C VAL A 23 8.53 3.12 6.20
N LEU A 24 9.24 3.60 7.22
CA LEU A 24 10.61 4.14 7.10
C LEU A 24 11.66 3.11 7.50
N GLY A 25 12.88 3.28 6.99
CA GLY A 25 14.01 2.41 7.30
C GLY A 25 13.89 1.04 6.63
N THR A 26 13.18 0.98 5.50
CA THR A 26 12.97 -0.25 4.74
C THR A 26 14.18 -0.58 3.89
N THR A 27 14.17 -1.79 3.31
CA THR A 27 15.17 -2.26 2.36
C THR A 27 14.49 -2.86 1.13
N SER A 28 15.26 -3.18 0.10
CA SER A 28 14.75 -3.95 -1.05
C SER A 28 14.12 -5.29 -0.64
N THR A 29 14.58 -5.88 0.47
CA THR A 29 14.00 -7.14 1.00
C THR A 29 12.60 -6.90 1.58
N ASP A 30 12.36 -5.76 2.21
CA ASP A 30 11.03 -5.41 2.71
C ASP A 30 10.06 -5.09 1.56
N TRP A 31 10.54 -4.41 0.52
CA TRP A 31 9.80 -4.25 -0.74
C TRP A 31 9.40 -5.59 -1.36
N HIS A 32 10.32 -6.56 -1.41
CA HIS A 32 9.99 -7.89 -1.91
C HIS A 32 8.88 -8.57 -1.09
N ARG A 33 8.88 -8.42 0.24
CA ARG A 33 7.81 -8.95 1.11
C ARG A 33 6.47 -8.29 0.82
N VAL A 34 6.44 -6.99 0.55
CA VAL A 34 5.21 -6.28 0.16
C VAL A 34 4.68 -6.83 -1.16
N LEU A 35 5.52 -6.97 -2.19
CA LEU A 35 5.11 -7.53 -3.47
C LEU A 35 4.63 -8.98 -3.37
N GLU A 36 5.31 -9.81 -2.58
CA GLU A 36 4.86 -11.18 -2.31
C GLU A 36 3.50 -11.21 -1.62
N ALA A 37 3.28 -10.33 -0.63
CA ALA A 37 2.01 -10.25 0.08
C ALA A 37 0.87 -9.83 -0.86
N ILE A 38 1.14 -8.88 -1.76
CA ILE A 38 0.20 -8.43 -2.78
C ILE A 38 -0.10 -9.55 -3.78
N HIS A 39 0.92 -10.23 -4.31
CA HIS A 39 0.75 -11.34 -5.25
C HIS A 39 -0.07 -12.52 -4.68
N ARG A 40 0.05 -12.79 -3.38
CA ARG A 40 -0.66 -13.90 -2.72
C ARG A 40 -2.09 -13.54 -2.35
N ALA A 41 -2.39 -12.25 -2.23
CA ALA A 41 -3.71 -11.79 -1.84
C ALA A 41 -4.61 -11.64 -3.08
N PRO A 42 -5.90 -11.98 -2.99
CA PRO A 42 -6.85 -11.81 -4.10
C PRO A 42 -7.29 -10.33 -4.20
N LEU A 43 -6.32 -9.44 -4.43
CA LEU A 43 -6.53 -7.99 -4.51
C LEU A 43 -6.56 -7.55 -5.96
N GLU A 44 -7.33 -6.49 -6.23
CA GLU A 44 -7.22 -5.77 -7.49
C GLU A 44 -5.98 -4.89 -7.45
N THR A 45 -5.09 -5.08 -8.42
CA THR A 45 -3.82 -4.36 -8.52
C THR A 45 -3.65 -3.78 -9.91
N GLN A 46 -3.11 -2.57 -9.98
CA GLN A 46 -2.65 -1.98 -11.22
C GLN A 46 -1.23 -1.48 -11.05
N PHE A 47 -0.33 -1.99 -11.89
CA PHE A 47 1.05 -1.55 -11.93
C PHE A 47 1.33 -0.78 -13.22
N ARG A 48 2.11 0.30 -13.13
CA ARG A 48 2.48 1.12 -14.27
C ARG A 48 3.96 1.50 -14.23
N ILE A 49 4.57 1.56 -15.42
CA ILE A 49 5.94 2.05 -15.65
C ILE A 49 5.84 3.17 -16.67
N ALA A 50 6.33 4.36 -16.32
CA ALA A 50 6.26 5.57 -17.16
C ALA A 50 4.82 5.89 -17.65
N GLY A 51 3.80 5.49 -16.89
CA GLY A 51 2.38 5.67 -17.21
C GLY A 51 1.71 4.51 -17.95
N ASP A 52 2.48 3.58 -18.51
CA ASP A 52 1.96 2.41 -19.22
C ASP A 52 1.68 1.25 -18.28
N VAL A 53 0.56 0.55 -18.50
CA VAL A 53 0.21 -0.64 -17.71
C VAL A 53 1.23 -1.74 -17.95
N ALA A 54 1.74 -2.31 -16.87
CA ALA A 54 2.71 -3.40 -16.88
C ALA A 54 2.31 -4.50 -15.88
N ASP A 55 2.93 -5.67 -16.03
CA ASP A 55 2.78 -6.75 -15.05
C ASP A 55 3.46 -6.35 -13.73
N LEU A 56 2.88 -6.78 -12.61
CA LEU A 56 3.49 -6.58 -11.31
C LEU A 56 4.77 -7.42 -11.20
N PHE A 57 5.86 -6.80 -10.80
CA PHE A 57 7.16 -7.48 -10.69
C PHE A 57 7.17 -8.54 -9.59
N ALA A 58 7.89 -9.62 -9.84
CA ALA A 58 8.12 -10.67 -8.85
C ALA A 58 9.24 -10.31 -7.84
N ASP A 59 10.18 -9.43 -8.22
CA ASP A 59 11.32 -9.01 -7.39
C ASP A 59 11.13 -7.57 -6.87
N GLY A 60 11.41 -7.34 -5.58
CA GLY A 60 11.38 -6.01 -4.95
C GLY A 60 12.36 -5.03 -5.59
N ARG A 61 13.48 -5.50 -6.12
CA ARG A 61 14.45 -4.66 -6.86
C ARG A 61 13.87 -4.15 -8.17
N GLU A 62 13.05 -4.96 -8.82
CA GLU A 62 12.35 -4.59 -10.03
C GLU A 62 11.12 -3.71 -9.76
N ALA A 63 10.67 -3.55 -8.51
CA ALA A 63 9.70 -2.49 -8.19
C ALA A 63 10.35 -1.12 -7.97
N LEU A 64 11.67 -1.05 -7.74
CA LEU A 64 12.38 0.18 -7.42
C LEU A 64 13.10 0.78 -8.64
N PRO A 65 12.81 2.03 -9.02
CA PRO A 65 13.33 2.66 -10.23
C PRO A 65 14.85 2.61 -10.27
N GLU A 66 15.39 2.61 -11.50
CA GLU A 66 16.81 2.89 -11.68
C GLU A 66 17.11 4.32 -11.23
N ASP A 67 18.29 4.54 -10.65
CA ASP A 67 18.68 5.78 -9.98
C ASP A 67 18.21 7.04 -10.73
N GLY A 68 17.35 7.83 -10.06
CA GLY A 68 16.89 9.13 -10.53
C GLY A 68 15.57 9.14 -11.33
N PHE A 69 14.94 7.99 -11.57
CA PHE A 69 13.62 7.91 -12.20
C PHE A 69 12.51 7.71 -11.15
N GLN A 70 11.35 8.32 -11.35
CA GLN A 70 10.15 8.09 -10.54
C GLN A 70 9.00 7.70 -11.48
N ASP A 71 9.16 6.55 -12.12
CA ASP A 71 8.27 6.08 -13.18
C ASP A 71 7.42 4.88 -12.77
N ARG A 72 7.68 4.30 -11.59
CA ARG A 72 7.00 3.09 -11.08
C ARG A 72 5.86 3.47 -10.15
N PHE A 73 4.67 3.01 -10.49
CA PHE A 73 3.44 3.27 -9.77
C PHE A 73 2.66 1.98 -9.54
N LEU A 74 2.27 1.75 -8.30
CA LEU A 74 1.46 0.61 -7.89
C LEU A 74 0.17 1.13 -7.24
N GLN A 75 -0.98 0.70 -7.73
CA GLN A 75 -2.25 0.84 -7.03
C GLN A 75 -2.74 -0.52 -6.56
N VAL A 76 -3.19 -0.59 -5.31
CA VAL A 76 -3.82 -1.76 -4.72
C VAL A 76 -5.17 -1.36 -4.14
N ARG A 77 -6.23 -2.11 -4.40
CA ARG A 77 -7.54 -1.87 -3.76
C ARG A 77 -7.75 -2.81 -2.58
N VAL A 78 -8.05 -2.23 -1.42
CA VAL A 78 -8.39 -2.96 -0.18
C VAL A 78 -9.69 -2.42 0.39
N GLY A 79 -10.70 -3.28 0.56
CA GLY A 79 -11.99 -2.86 1.13
C GLY A 79 -12.66 -1.70 0.38
N GLY A 80 -12.41 -1.54 -0.92
CA GLY A 80 -12.91 -0.44 -1.75
C GLY A 80 -12.04 0.82 -1.76
N VAL A 81 -11.02 0.91 -0.90
CA VAL A 81 -10.06 2.03 -0.83
C VAL A 81 -8.89 1.75 -1.76
N ALA A 82 -8.52 2.73 -2.58
CA ALA A 82 -7.30 2.70 -3.37
C ALA A 82 -6.11 3.16 -2.52
N LEU A 83 -5.10 2.31 -2.44
CA LEU A 83 -3.79 2.66 -1.91
C LEU A 83 -2.86 2.83 -3.11
N ASN A 84 -2.34 4.03 -3.31
CA ASN A 84 -1.41 4.33 -4.38
C ASN A 84 0.00 4.39 -3.83
N CYS A 85 0.96 3.83 -4.54
CA CYS A 85 2.33 3.71 -4.11
C CYS A 85 3.24 4.18 -5.23
N HIS A 86 3.96 5.25 -4.96
CA HIS A 86 5.05 5.72 -5.79
C HIS A 86 6.31 4.97 -5.33
N CYS A 87 6.77 4.01 -6.13
CA CYS A 87 7.96 3.25 -5.78
C CYS A 87 9.18 4.12 -6.11
N PHE A 88 9.74 4.85 -5.14
CA PHE A 88 10.81 5.82 -5.41
C PHE A 88 12.14 5.52 -4.71
N ALA A 89 12.14 4.79 -3.58
CA ALA A 89 13.36 4.50 -2.84
C ALA A 89 13.26 3.20 -2.04
N PRO A 90 14.37 2.46 -1.85
CA PRO A 90 14.39 1.30 -0.98
C PRO A 90 14.17 1.63 0.50
N GLU A 91 14.57 2.83 0.96
CA GLU A 91 14.57 3.24 2.37
C GLU A 91 13.20 3.65 2.92
N ALA A 92 12.21 3.83 2.04
CA ALA A 92 10.85 4.14 2.43
C ALA A 92 9.84 3.42 1.52
N ILE A 93 8.77 2.93 2.13
CA ILE A 93 7.57 2.48 1.44
C ILE A 93 6.48 3.50 1.77
N GLU A 94 5.96 4.15 0.74
CA GLU A 94 4.89 5.14 0.85
C GLU A 94 3.66 4.63 0.12
N PHE A 95 2.52 4.69 0.80
CA PHE A 95 1.25 4.67 0.10
C PHE A 95 0.42 5.89 0.49
N ASP A 96 -0.22 6.52 -0.47
CA ASP A 96 -1.26 7.50 -0.24
C ASP A 96 -2.65 6.88 -0.42
N LEU A 97 -3.63 7.44 0.29
CA LEU A 97 -5.04 7.12 0.11
C LEU A 97 -5.88 8.38 0.07
N ASP A 98 -7.03 8.31 -0.61
CA ASP A 98 -8.03 9.35 -0.55
C ASP A 98 -8.87 9.16 0.74
N PRO A 99 -8.82 10.11 1.70
CA PRO A 99 -9.55 9.94 2.95
C PRO A 99 -11.07 9.85 2.75
N ARG A 100 -11.58 10.34 1.61
CA ARG A 100 -13.01 10.24 1.23
C ARG A 100 -13.44 8.82 0.89
N GLU A 101 -12.52 7.92 0.57
CA GLU A 101 -12.84 6.50 0.31
C GLU A 101 -12.98 5.70 1.62
N VAL A 102 -12.40 6.17 2.73
CA VAL A 102 -12.49 5.53 4.04
C VAL A 102 -13.77 5.99 4.74
N THR A 103 -14.90 5.36 4.40
CA THR A 103 -16.24 5.81 4.83
C THR A 103 -16.86 5.01 5.98
N SER A 104 -16.18 3.96 6.44
CA SER A 104 -16.71 3.06 7.47
C SER A 104 -15.60 2.38 8.28
N GLN A 105 -15.97 1.82 9.43
CA GLN A 105 -15.09 0.95 10.21
C GLN A 105 -14.54 -0.21 9.38
N SER A 106 -15.36 -0.84 8.53
CA SER A 106 -14.90 -1.95 7.70
C SER A 106 -13.84 -1.52 6.68
N ALA A 107 -13.97 -0.33 6.08
CA ALA A 107 -12.97 0.20 5.18
C ALA A 107 -11.67 0.50 5.92
N LEU A 108 -11.75 1.15 7.09
CA LEU A 108 -10.60 1.41 7.96
C LEU A 108 -9.91 0.12 8.39
N ASP A 109 -10.67 -0.90 8.79
CA ASP A 109 -10.14 -2.20 9.21
C ASP A 109 -9.41 -2.89 8.05
N CYS A 110 -9.93 -2.82 6.82
CA CYS A 110 -9.24 -3.34 5.64
C CYS A 110 -7.91 -2.63 5.38
N VAL A 111 -7.88 -1.30 5.50
CA VAL A 111 -6.64 -0.51 5.38
C VAL A 111 -5.66 -0.92 6.49
N ILE A 112 -6.06 -0.95 7.75
CA ILE A 112 -5.17 -1.35 8.86
C ILE A 112 -4.66 -2.79 8.69
N ALA A 113 -5.54 -3.70 8.27
CA ALA A 113 -5.20 -5.11 8.11
C ALA A 113 -4.19 -5.34 6.98
N SER A 114 -4.22 -4.55 5.89
CA SER A 114 -3.23 -4.67 4.82
C SER A 114 -1.81 -4.40 5.35
N TRP A 115 -1.68 -3.47 6.30
CA TRP A 115 -0.41 -3.17 6.99
C TRP A 115 -0.02 -4.25 8.00
N CYS A 116 -0.95 -4.75 8.81
CA CYS A 116 -0.65 -5.81 9.79
C CYS A 116 -0.30 -7.15 9.13
N CYS A 117 -0.97 -7.50 8.03
CA CYS A 117 -0.69 -8.73 7.28
C CYS A 117 0.67 -8.68 6.57
N SER A 118 1.20 -7.50 6.25
CA SER A 118 2.57 -7.36 5.73
C SER A 118 3.65 -7.75 6.76
N GLN A 119 3.29 -7.86 8.05
CA GLN A 119 4.22 -8.12 9.15
C GLN A 119 4.16 -9.53 9.75
N THR A 120 3.25 -10.41 9.30
CA THR A 120 3.07 -11.75 9.89
C THR A 120 3.55 -12.86 8.93
N PRO A 121 4.40 -13.81 9.37
CA PRO A 121 4.80 -14.97 8.56
C PRO A 121 3.58 -15.75 8.04
N ALA A 122 3.72 -16.35 6.85
CA ALA A 122 2.65 -16.96 6.06
C ALA A 122 1.79 -18.02 6.77
N GLU A 123 2.23 -18.56 7.91
CA GLU A 123 1.60 -19.73 8.54
C GLU A 123 0.34 -19.44 9.39
N ASN A 124 -0.05 -18.18 9.60
CA ASN A 124 -1.13 -17.85 10.55
C ASN A 124 -2.27 -16.94 10.02
N ARG A 125 -2.51 -16.90 8.71
CA ARG A 125 -3.61 -16.08 8.14
C ARG A 125 -4.87 -16.92 7.89
N ARG A 126 -5.87 -16.76 8.76
CA ARG A 126 -7.29 -17.02 8.42
C ARG A 126 -7.93 -15.66 8.13
N CYS A 127 -8.29 -15.45 6.87
CA CYS A 127 -9.41 -14.57 6.52
C CYS A 127 -10.70 -15.39 6.60
#